data_AF-A0A1A9URB9-F1
#
_entry.id   AF-A0A1A9URB9-F1
#
_cell.length_a   1.000
_cell.length_b   1.000
_cell.length_c   1.000
_cell.angle_alpha   90.00
_cell.angle_beta   90.00
_cell.angle_gamma   90.00
#
_symmetry.space_group_name_H-M   'P 1'
#
loop_
_entity.id
_entity.type
_entity.pdbx_description
1 polymer ?
#
loop_
_entity_poly.entity_id
_entity_poly.type
_entity_poly.pdbx_seq_one_letter_code
_entity_poly.pdbx_strand_id
1 'polypeptide(L)'
;MNNFRNGSRHAPYFICGAHGSGKSALITSLYEDVPNWFQSNTRVHRVIRFAAASPRSAYNLELLRVICQQISIIYNIPEGYLPKDASFDPLYINNWFQNLLRRVEDMNNHILFLFIDDLHLLNPLDCDIVAALSWLPTSLPWNVQLICTSTPPVEQLKFTLMQKDRFKSVEYLFNLAAEENETILKHEVNGESFEDFLEKKFTHLEVRWGKKGFSRLACYITLSEYGLSETELLELLMPVDDPEAMLETENGNFCFSSLKKIHNEMKFLLRDKIMSGKVLIQWRYPYCAEITHKRYLDADSIRAIHCAISNIFFPTDNEENEEEEGYENNESSEKDVSDDKKSVISQTLKEKEKEKEKDNSSISRKSSAHPNDDTSTFYNPMAADVSYSMRHVEESWHHLMRSDDMDKFKQIAVCNFDFLLAAVSIWKIECNSTNCPNLR
;
A
#
# COMPACT_ATOMS: atom_id res chain seq x y z
N MET A 1 22.95 8.06 -26.86
CA MET A 1 22.99 9.19 -27.82
C MET A 1 23.05 8.76 -29.29
N ASN A 2 23.73 7.66 -29.65
CA ASN A 2 23.86 7.26 -31.06
C ASN A 2 22.52 6.98 -31.74
N ASN A 3 21.58 6.30 -31.06
CA ASN A 3 20.24 6.02 -31.60
C ASN A 3 19.42 7.30 -31.84
N PHE A 4 19.47 8.26 -30.91
CA PHE A 4 18.82 9.57 -31.06
C PHE A 4 19.35 10.34 -32.28
N ARG A 5 20.66 10.26 -32.56
CA ARG A 5 21.28 10.94 -33.71
C ARG A 5 21.03 10.23 -35.04
N ASN A 6 20.91 8.90 -35.02
CA ASN A 6 20.76 8.08 -36.22
C ASN A 6 19.29 7.78 -36.57
N GLY A 7 18.33 8.15 -35.72
CA GLY A 7 16.91 7.87 -35.91
C GLY A 7 16.55 6.38 -35.82
N SER A 8 17.43 5.54 -35.28
CA SER A 8 17.24 4.10 -35.19
C SER A 8 16.37 3.71 -33.99
N ARG A 9 15.46 2.76 -34.20
CA ARG A 9 14.74 2.10 -33.12
C ARG A 9 15.68 1.21 -32.31
N HIS A 10 15.41 1.06 -31.02
CA HIS A 10 16.26 0.30 -30.09
C HIS A 10 15.44 -0.44 -29.03
N ALA A 11 16.07 -1.31 -28.24
CA ALA A 11 15.40 -1.99 -27.13
C ALA A 11 15.33 -1.07 -25.88
N PRO A 12 14.48 -1.38 -24.87
CA PRO A 12 14.56 -0.80 -23.54
C PRO A 12 15.90 -1.11 -22.86
N TYR A 13 16.34 -0.23 -21.98
CA TYR A 13 17.55 -0.42 -21.18
C TYR A 13 17.19 -1.06 -19.84
N PHE A 14 18.00 -2.01 -19.40
CA PHE A 14 17.84 -2.73 -18.14
C PHE A 14 19.05 -2.52 -17.25
N ILE A 15 18.82 -2.16 -15.99
CA ILE A 15 19.86 -2.01 -14.97
C ILE A 15 19.60 -3.07 -13.89
N CYS A 16 20.51 -4.03 -13.77
CA CYS A 16 20.42 -5.14 -12.81
C CYS A 16 21.49 -5.02 -11.74
N GLY A 17 21.17 -5.42 -10.51
CA GLY A 17 22.13 -5.41 -9.41
C GLY A 17 21.52 -5.89 -8.10
N ALA A 18 22.35 -6.34 -7.17
CA ALA A 18 21.95 -6.82 -5.85
C ALA A 18 21.28 -5.72 -4.99
N HIS A 19 20.83 -6.08 -3.78
CA HIS A 19 20.32 -5.08 -2.84
C HIS A 19 21.43 -4.10 -2.48
N GLY A 20 21.09 -2.82 -2.31
CA GLY A 20 22.08 -1.79 -1.96
C GLY A 20 23.05 -1.37 -3.07
N SER A 21 23.02 -2.00 -4.25
CA SER A 21 23.84 -1.62 -5.43
C SER A 21 23.53 -0.24 -6.02
N GLY A 22 22.62 0.55 -5.44
CA GLY A 22 22.36 1.91 -5.89
C GLY A 22 21.47 2.06 -7.12
N LYS A 23 20.78 1.00 -7.58
CA LYS A 23 19.84 1.04 -8.74
C LYS A 23 18.89 2.24 -8.73
N SER A 24 18.10 2.40 -7.67
CA SER A 24 17.14 3.50 -7.53
C SER A 24 17.84 4.86 -7.45
N ALA A 25 19.02 4.92 -6.83
CA ALA A 25 19.81 6.16 -6.74
C ALA A 25 20.35 6.57 -8.12
N LEU A 26 20.78 5.60 -8.93
CA LEU A 26 21.22 5.80 -10.31
C LEU A 26 20.08 6.31 -11.19
N ILE A 27 18.91 5.63 -11.18
CA ILE A 27 17.73 6.12 -11.92
C ILE A 27 17.34 7.53 -11.48
N THR A 28 17.38 7.84 -10.19
CA THR A 28 17.04 9.18 -9.69
C THR A 28 18.02 10.24 -10.20
N SER A 29 19.33 9.96 -10.17
CA SER A 29 20.34 10.86 -10.75
C SER A 29 20.13 11.04 -12.25
N LEU A 30 19.88 9.95 -12.99
CA LEU A 30 19.59 10.00 -14.42
C LEU A 30 18.34 10.84 -14.71
N TYR A 31 17.29 10.68 -13.91
CA TYR A 31 16.08 11.47 -14.03
C TYR A 31 16.40 12.97 -13.93
N GLU A 32 17.23 13.39 -12.97
CA GLU A 32 17.65 14.78 -12.78
C GLU A 32 18.55 15.30 -13.90
N ASP A 33 19.51 14.49 -14.36
CA ASP A 33 20.58 14.90 -15.28
C ASP A 33 20.20 14.91 -16.76
N VAL A 34 19.28 14.02 -17.17
CA VAL A 34 18.90 13.79 -18.58
C VAL A 34 18.53 15.06 -19.37
N PRO A 35 17.80 16.05 -18.82
CA PRO A 35 17.52 17.30 -19.55
C PRO A 35 18.77 18.05 -19.99
N ASN A 36 19.87 17.94 -19.25
CA ASN A 36 21.14 18.62 -19.54
C ASN A 36 21.90 17.98 -20.71
N TRP A 37 21.53 16.76 -21.13
CA TRP A 37 22.17 16.04 -22.22
C TRP A 37 21.75 16.55 -23.61
N PHE A 38 20.66 17.31 -23.67
CA PHE A 38 20.05 17.78 -24.91
C PHE A 38 20.18 19.29 -25.07
N GLN A 39 20.12 19.74 -26.32
CA GLN A 39 20.14 21.16 -26.64
C GLN A 39 18.86 21.84 -26.15
N SER A 40 18.92 23.14 -25.85
CA SER A 40 17.80 23.92 -25.30
C SER A 40 16.55 23.98 -26.20
N ASN A 41 16.69 23.64 -27.49
CA ASN A 41 15.57 23.55 -28.44
C ASN A 41 14.79 22.23 -28.35
N THR A 42 15.29 21.24 -27.61
CA THR A 42 14.71 19.91 -27.47
C THR A 42 13.96 19.83 -26.14
N ARG A 43 12.67 19.48 -26.20
CA ARG A 43 11.85 19.28 -25.01
C ARG A 43 12.02 17.85 -24.49
N VAL A 44 12.53 17.73 -23.28
CA VAL A 44 12.80 16.46 -22.62
C VAL A 44 11.73 16.20 -21.57
N HIS A 45 10.85 15.25 -21.85
CA HIS A 45 9.78 14.80 -20.96
C HIS A 45 10.27 13.60 -20.16
N ARG A 46 9.94 13.55 -18.87
CA ARG A 46 10.40 12.49 -17.96
C ARG A 46 9.25 11.97 -17.13
N VAL A 47 9.07 10.66 -17.10
CA VAL A 47 8.11 9.96 -16.26
C VAL A 47 8.86 8.90 -15.46
N ILE A 48 8.65 8.88 -14.14
CA ILE A 48 9.24 7.88 -13.25
C ILE A 48 8.14 7.16 -12.48
N ARG A 49 8.30 5.84 -12.31
CA ARG A 49 7.41 4.96 -11.57
C ARG A 49 8.22 3.98 -10.73
N PHE A 50 7.84 3.84 -9.47
CA PHE A 50 8.38 2.83 -8.55
C PHE A 50 7.37 1.70 -8.43
N ALA A 51 7.74 0.49 -8.87
CA ALA A 51 6.88 -0.67 -8.79
C ALA A 51 6.49 -0.96 -7.33
N ALA A 52 5.24 -1.38 -7.11
CA ALA A 52 4.67 -1.71 -5.80
C ALA A 52 4.71 -0.60 -4.72
N ALA A 53 5.11 0.64 -5.06
CA ALA A 53 5.10 1.75 -4.10
C ALA A 53 3.69 2.21 -3.69
N SER A 54 2.72 2.02 -4.58
CA SER A 54 1.30 2.32 -4.42
C SER A 54 0.46 1.22 -5.09
N PRO A 55 -0.83 1.07 -4.73
CA PRO A 55 -1.71 0.10 -5.38
C PRO A 55 -1.74 0.25 -6.91
N ARG A 56 -1.74 1.50 -7.40
CA ARG A 56 -1.71 1.78 -8.84
C ARG A 56 -0.40 1.44 -9.55
N SER A 57 0.70 1.31 -8.80
CA SER A 57 1.99 0.88 -9.34
C SER A 57 2.36 -0.56 -8.98
N ALA A 58 1.48 -1.29 -8.30
CA ALA A 58 1.68 -2.69 -7.95
C ALA A 58 1.26 -3.63 -9.10
N TYR A 59 0.26 -3.26 -9.89
CA TYR A 59 -0.30 -4.11 -10.95
C TYR A 59 0.08 -3.61 -12.34
N ASN A 60 0.42 -4.55 -13.24
CA ASN A 60 0.86 -4.24 -14.62
C ASN A 60 -0.14 -3.37 -15.40
N LEU A 61 -1.41 -3.78 -15.41
CA LEU A 61 -2.45 -3.13 -16.19
C LEU A 61 -2.68 -1.68 -15.73
N GLU A 62 -2.72 -1.50 -14.41
CA GLU A 62 -2.96 -0.19 -13.79
C GLU A 62 -1.76 0.75 -13.96
N LEU A 63 -0.54 0.23 -13.77
CA LEU A 63 0.67 0.99 -14.02
C LEU A 63 0.72 1.50 -15.46
N LEU A 64 0.42 0.62 -16.42
CA LEU A 64 0.44 0.97 -17.83
C LEU A 64 -0.65 2.00 -18.17
N ARG A 65 -1.86 1.84 -17.61
CA ARG A 65 -2.95 2.82 -17.72
C ARG A 65 -2.51 4.20 -17.25
N VAL A 66 -1.91 4.29 -16.07
CA VAL A 66 -1.41 5.53 -15.48
C VAL A 66 -0.29 6.15 -16.33
N ILE A 67 0.63 5.34 -16.88
CA ILE A 67 1.68 5.82 -17.78
C ILE A 67 1.09 6.38 -19.07
N CYS A 68 0.16 5.67 -19.71
CA CYS A 68 -0.51 6.12 -20.94
C CYS A 68 -1.28 7.43 -20.75
N GLN A 69 -1.98 7.57 -19.62
CA GLN A 69 -2.66 8.81 -19.25
C GLN A 69 -1.66 9.95 -19.08
N GLN A 70 -0.56 9.72 -18.34
CA GLN A 70 0.45 10.76 -18.14
C GLN A 70 1.11 11.19 -19.46
N ILE A 71 1.43 10.24 -20.35
CA ILE A 71 1.95 10.56 -21.70
C ILE A 71 0.94 11.41 -22.47
N SER A 72 -0.34 11.03 -22.43
CA SER A 72 -1.40 11.77 -23.12
C SER A 72 -1.52 13.21 -22.63
N ILE A 73 -1.40 13.44 -21.32
CA ILE A 73 -1.39 14.78 -20.71
C ILE A 73 -0.15 15.58 -21.14
N ILE A 74 1.04 14.97 -21.05
CA ILE A 74 2.31 15.63 -21.40
C ILE A 74 2.31 16.12 -22.86
N TYR A 75 1.78 15.31 -23.77
CA TYR A 75 1.75 15.60 -25.21
C TYR A 75 0.44 16.24 -25.68
N ASN A 76 -0.49 16.53 -24.76
CA ASN A 76 -1.82 17.10 -25.04
C ASN A 76 -2.55 16.35 -26.17
N ILE A 77 -2.61 15.02 -26.08
CA ILE A 77 -3.24 14.16 -27.09
C ILE A 77 -4.75 14.05 -26.77
N PRO A 78 -5.64 14.64 -27.59
CA PRO A 78 -7.07 14.71 -27.29
C PRO A 78 -7.79 13.35 -27.35
N GLU A 79 -7.21 12.37 -28.04
CA GLU A 79 -7.70 10.98 -28.09
C GLU A 79 -7.03 10.08 -27.01
N GLY A 80 -6.32 10.70 -26.05
CA GLY A 80 -5.66 10.01 -24.94
C GLY A 80 -6.59 9.70 -23.76
N TYR A 81 -7.90 9.84 -23.92
CA TYR A 81 -8.87 9.50 -22.88
C TYR A 81 -9.30 8.05 -23.03
N LEU A 82 -9.11 7.28 -21.96
CA LEU A 82 -9.49 5.89 -21.86
C LEU A 82 -11.01 5.74 -22.08
N PRO A 83 -11.48 4.96 -23.07
CA PRO A 83 -12.91 4.63 -23.16
C PRO A 83 -13.34 3.84 -21.93
N LYS A 84 -14.50 4.21 -21.36
CA LYS A 84 -15.00 3.68 -20.07
C LYS A 84 -15.10 2.15 -20.00
N ASP A 85 -15.31 1.50 -21.15
CA ASP A 85 -15.50 0.04 -21.24
C ASP A 85 -14.21 -0.71 -21.65
N ALA A 86 -13.16 0.01 -22.05
CA ALA A 86 -11.91 -0.57 -22.57
C ALA A 86 -10.77 -0.58 -21.54
N SER A 87 -11.03 -0.05 -20.33
CA SER A 87 -10.05 0.09 -19.26
C SER A 87 -9.58 -1.22 -18.63
N PHE A 88 -10.33 -2.31 -18.85
CA PHE A 88 -10.06 -3.61 -18.22
C PHE A 88 -9.49 -4.65 -19.18
N ASP A 89 -9.37 -4.33 -20.47
CA ASP A 89 -8.79 -5.23 -21.47
C ASP A 89 -7.26 -5.00 -21.60
N PRO A 90 -6.42 -5.97 -21.20
CA PRO A 90 -4.97 -5.86 -21.34
C PRO A 90 -4.50 -5.62 -22.76
N LEU A 91 -5.16 -6.23 -23.76
CA LEU A 91 -4.80 -6.04 -25.16
C LEU A 91 -5.08 -4.62 -25.62
N TYR A 92 -6.20 -4.05 -25.18
CA TYR A 92 -6.56 -2.67 -25.49
C TYR A 92 -5.52 -1.68 -24.92
N ILE A 93 -5.17 -1.82 -23.64
CA ILE A 93 -4.20 -0.92 -22.99
C ILE A 93 -2.81 -1.08 -23.62
N ASN A 94 -2.39 -2.30 -23.95
CA ASN A 94 -1.13 -2.56 -24.66
C ASN A 94 -1.12 -1.87 -26.03
N ASN A 95 -2.17 -2.02 -26.83
CA ASN A 95 -2.30 -1.36 -28.13
C ASN A 95 -2.32 0.16 -27.99
N TRP A 96 -2.98 0.68 -26.95
CA TRP A 96 -3.02 2.09 -26.65
C TRP A 96 -1.61 2.64 -26.34
N PHE A 97 -0.84 1.95 -25.49
CA PHE A 97 0.54 2.31 -25.21
C PHE A 97 1.39 2.35 -26.49
N GLN A 98 1.32 1.30 -27.33
CA GLN A 98 2.06 1.26 -28.59
C GLN A 98 1.67 2.39 -29.55
N ASN A 99 0.38 2.72 -29.63
CA ASN A 99 -0.11 3.83 -30.45
C ASN A 99 0.38 5.19 -29.93
N LEU A 100 0.44 5.39 -28.61
CA LEU A 100 1.01 6.59 -28.01
C LEU A 100 2.50 6.72 -28.35
N LEU A 101 3.27 5.63 -28.24
CA LEU A 101 4.70 5.65 -28.61
C LEU A 101 4.91 6.02 -30.09
N ARG A 102 4.06 5.51 -31.00
CA ARG A 102 4.09 5.92 -32.43
C ARG A 102 3.79 7.41 -32.61
N ARG A 103 2.81 7.97 -31.89
CA ARG A 103 2.54 9.42 -31.96
C ARG A 103 3.70 10.24 -31.42
N VAL A 104 4.37 9.76 -30.37
CA VAL A 104 5.57 10.43 -29.85
C VAL A 104 6.67 10.43 -30.91
N GLU A 105 6.83 9.36 -31.68
CA GLU A 105 7.81 9.28 -32.77
C GLU A 105 7.66 10.38 -33.83
N ASP A 106 6.43 10.77 -34.13
CA ASP A 106 6.13 11.84 -35.11
C ASP A 106 6.35 13.26 -34.53
N MET A 107 6.54 13.39 -33.21
CA MET A 107 6.74 14.67 -32.54
C MET A 107 8.22 15.11 -32.60
N ASN A 108 8.52 15.99 -33.56
CA ASN A 108 9.85 16.58 -33.71
C ASN A 108 10.27 17.38 -32.48
N ASN A 109 11.57 17.36 -32.14
CA ASN A 109 12.17 18.07 -31.00
C ASN A 109 11.60 17.69 -29.62
N HIS A 110 10.90 16.57 -29.51
CA HIS A 110 10.42 16.05 -28.23
C HIS A 110 11.07 14.68 -27.97
N ILE A 111 11.47 14.45 -26.72
CA ILE A 111 12.02 13.17 -26.25
C ILE A 111 11.30 12.76 -24.98
N LEU A 112 10.94 11.49 -24.88
CA LEU A 112 10.32 10.91 -23.71
C LEU A 112 11.28 9.95 -23.02
N PHE A 113 11.55 10.18 -21.73
CA PHE A 113 12.20 9.23 -20.84
C PHE A 113 11.18 8.62 -19.89
N LEU A 114 11.10 7.30 -19.88
CA LEU A 114 10.30 6.50 -18.97
C LEU A 114 11.25 5.70 -18.07
N PHE A 115 11.08 5.83 -16.76
CA PHE A 115 11.84 5.10 -15.76
C PHE A 115 10.90 4.23 -14.94
N ILE A 116 11.20 2.93 -14.84
CA ILE A 116 10.45 1.98 -14.03
C ILE A 116 11.42 1.28 -13.07
N ASP A 117 11.31 1.61 -11.79
CA ASP A 117 12.15 1.04 -10.75
C ASP A 117 11.56 -0.29 -10.24
N ASP A 118 12.43 -1.28 -10.04
CA ASP A 118 12.14 -2.63 -9.54
C ASP A 118 11.00 -3.35 -10.29
N LEU A 119 11.13 -3.45 -11.61
CA LEU A 119 10.14 -4.05 -12.53
C LEU A 119 9.66 -5.46 -12.11
N HIS A 120 10.52 -6.22 -11.43
CA HIS A 120 10.22 -7.57 -10.93
C HIS A 120 9.16 -7.62 -9.81
N LEU A 121 8.88 -6.49 -9.16
CA LEU A 121 7.87 -6.39 -8.09
C LEU A 121 6.44 -6.21 -8.62
N LEU A 122 6.26 -6.09 -9.94
CA LEU A 122 4.92 -5.94 -10.51
C LEU A 122 4.14 -7.25 -10.49
N ASN A 123 2.92 -7.17 -9.98
CA ASN A 123 1.97 -8.27 -9.94
C ASN A 123 1.32 -8.47 -11.31
N PRO A 124 1.45 -9.67 -11.92
CA PRO A 124 0.70 -10.02 -13.11
C PRO A 124 -0.79 -10.22 -12.80
N LEU A 125 -1.60 -10.16 -13.85
CA LEU A 125 -2.95 -10.72 -13.82
C LEU A 125 -2.85 -12.25 -13.91
N ASP A 126 -3.79 -12.97 -13.30
CA ASP A 126 -3.81 -14.44 -13.30
C ASP A 126 -3.88 -15.04 -14.71
N CYS A 127 -4.51 -14.33 -15.65
CA CYS A 127 -4.60 -14.74 -17.05
C CYS A 127 -3.28 -14.58 -17.83
N ASP A 128 -2.26 -13.88 -17.30
CA ASP A 128 -0.99 -13.58 -17.98
C ASP A 128 0.24 -13.85 -17.09
N ILE A 129 0.17 -14.85 -16.20
CA ILE A 129 1.26 -15.16 -15.26
C ILE A 129 2.57 -15.51 -15.98
N VAL A 130 2.49 -16.18 -17.14
CA VAL A 130 3.66 -16.69 -17.87
C VAL A 130 4.39 -15.58 -18.63
N ALA A 131 3.66 -14.61 -19.18
CA ALA A 131 4.20 -13.52 -19.98
C ALA A 131 3.78 -12.15 -19.41
N ALA A 132 3.80 -12.02 -18.09
CA ALA A 132 3.38 -10.84 -17.33
C ALA A 132 3.86 -9.49 -17.89
N LEU A 133 5.06 -9.48 -18.47
CA LEU A 133 5.72 -8.28 -18.99
C LEU A 133 5.66 -8.21 -20.53
N SER A 134 4.73 -8.93 -21.16
CA SER A 134 4.50 -8.96 -22.62
C SER A 134 4.18 -7.59 -23.21
N TRP A 135 3.63 -6.68 -22.40
CA TRP A 135 3.31 -5.31 -22.76
C TRP A 135 4.55 -4.44 -23.09
N LEU A 136 5.73 -4.82 -22.60
CA LEU A 136 6.96 -4.08 -22.85
C LEU A 136 7.38 -4.18 -24.33
N PRO A 137 7.57 -3.04 -25.02
CA PRO A 137 7.99 -3.02 -26.42
C PRO A 137 9.40 -3.60 -26.59
N THR A 138 9.58 -4.44 -27.59
CA THR A 138 10.91 -4.95 -28.02
C THR A 138 11.68 -3.95 -28.89
N SER A 139 10.99 -2.94 -29.40
CA SER A 139 11.50 -1.91 -30.30
C SER A 139 10.83 -0.57 -30.00
N LEU A 140 11.60 0.35 -29.44
CA LEU A 140 11.20 1.70 -29.08
C LEU A 140 11.56 2.69 -30.20
N PRO A 141 10.74 3.73 -30.44
CA PRO A 141 11.12 4.89 -31.25
C PRO A 141 12.43 5.54 -30.79
N TRP A 142 13.14 6.16 -31.72
CA TRP A 142 14.44 6.84 -31.47
C TRP A 142 14.37 7.96 -30.41
N ASN A 143 13.20 8.58 -30.23
CA ASN A 143 12.94 9.64 -29.28
C ASN A 143 12.20 9.16 -28.01
N VAL A 144 12.12 7.84 -27.78
CA VAL A 144 11.57 7.26 -26.55
C VAL A 144 12.62 6.38 -25.88
N GLN A 145 12.97 6.69 -24.65
CA GLN A 145 13.92 5.94 -23.84
C GLN A 145 13.17 5.31 -22.66
N LEU A 146 13.18 3.99 -22.56
CA LEU A 146 12.61 3.25 -21.43
C LEU A 146 13.75 2.59 -20.66
N ILE A 147 13.87 2.92 -19.38
CA ILE A 147 14.90 2.42 -18.47
C ILE A 147 14.20 1.68 -17.33
N CYS A 148 14.51 0.41 -17.17
CA CYS A 148 13.95 -0.44 -16.12
C CYS A 148 15.07 -0.92 -15.20
N THR A 149 14.82 -0.98 -13.89
CA THR A 149 15.71 -1.69 -12.96
C THR A 149 15.12 -3.00 -12.49
N SER A 150 15.99 -3.90 -12.05
CA SER A 150 15.59 -5.17 -11.45
C SER A 150 16.66 -5.68 -10.49
N THR A 151 16.25 -6.33 -9.41
CA THR A 151 17.16 -7.09 -8.55
C THR A 151 17.50 -8.44 -9.19
N PRO A 152 16.53 -9.29 -9.59
CA PRO A 152 16.85 -10.50 -10.32
C PRO A 152 17.37 -10.19 -11.74
N PRO A 153 18.22 -11.05 -12.31
CA PRO A 153 18.65 -10.97 -13.71
C PRO A 153 17.47 -10.95 -14.69
N VAL A 154 17.64 -10.26 -15.83
CA VAL A 154 16.63 -10.09 -16.89
C VAL A 154 16.07 -11.43 -17.37
N GLU A 155 16.86 -12.51 -17.34
CA GLU A 155 16.45 -13.86 -17.77
C GLU A 155 15.39 -14.48 -16.87
N GLN A 156 15.36 -14.10 -15.59
CA GLN A 156 14.43 -14.59 -14.58
C GLN A 156 13.10 -13.81 -14.61
N LEU A 157 13.05 -12.67 -15.31
CA LEU A 157 11.82 -11.93 -15.49
C LEU A 157 10.85 -12.67 -16.40
N LYS A 158 9.56 -12.41 -16.17
CA LYS A 158 8.40 -13.02 -16.84
C LYS A 158 8.17 -12.43 -18.25
N PHE A 159 9.19 -12.51 -19.08
CA PHE A 159 9.19 -12.10 -20.48
C PHE A 159 8.82 -13.24 -21.43
N THR A 160 8.27 -12.87 -22.58
CA THR A 160 8.13 -13.79 -23.73
C THR A 160 9.50 -14.23 -24.27
N LEU A 161 9.56 -15.34 -25.00
CA LEU A 161 10.81 -15.85 -25.60
C LEU A 161 11.49 -14.80 -26.51
N MET A 162 10.70 -14.09 -27.32
CA MET A 162 11.21 -13.04 -28.21
C MET A 162 11.81 -11.86 -27.44
N GLN A 163 11.17 -11.45 -26.34
CA GLN A 163 11.70 -10.41 -25.46
C GLN A 163 13.00 -10.86 -24.79
N LYS A 164 13.08 -12.11 -24.30
CA LYS A 164 14.30 -12.64 -23.68
C LYS A 164 15.47 -12.64 -24.66
N ASP A 165 15.25 -12.98 -25.92
CA ASP A 165 16.31 -12.96 -26.94
C ASP A 165 16.78 -11.51 -27.21
N ARG A 166 15.83 -10.58 -27.35
CA ARG A 166 16.12 -9.17 -27.64
C ARG A 166 16.80 -8.43 -26.47
N PHE A 167 16.38 -8.69 -25.24
CA PHE A 167 16.81 -7.94 -24.04
C PHE A 167 18.15 -8.42 -23.45
N LYS A 168 18.69 -9.55 -23.93
CA LYS A 168 20.04 -10.04 -23.56
C LYS A 168 21.18 -9.29 -24.23
N SER A 169 20.90 -8.36 -25.14
CA SER A 169 21.93 -7.58 -25.81
C SER A 169 22.71 -6.74 -24.80
N VAL A 170 24.04 -6.87 -24.83
CA VAL A 170 24.99 -6.15 -23.96
C VAL A 170 24.90 -4.62 -24.15
N GLU A 171 24.37 -4.15 -25.29
CA GLU A 171 24.14 -2.72 -25.54
C GLU A 171 23.07 -2.11 -24.63
N TYR A 172 22.13 -2.92 -24.16
CA TYR A 172 20.95 -2.46 -23.42
C TYR A 172 20.87 -3.04 -22.00
N LEU A 173 21.79 -3.92 -21.61
CA LEU A 173 21.82 -4.55 -20.29
C LEU A 173 23.04 -4.09 -19.50
N PHE A 174 22.82 -3.40 -18.39
CA PHE A 174 23.85 -2.96 -17.46
C PHE A 174 23.75 -3.75 -16.17
N ASN A 175 24.75 -4.58 -15.89
CA ASN A 175 24.85 -5.30 -14.62
C ASN A 175 25.81 -4.57 -13.70
N LEU A 176 25.30 -4.03 -12.58
CA LEU A 176 26.07 -3.30 -11.57
C LEU A 176 27.03 -4.19 -10.77
N ALA A 177 26.94 -5.51 -10.90
CA ALA A 177 27.92 -6.46 -10.35
C ALA A 177 29.13 -6.68 -11.26
N ALA A 178 29.08 -6.21 -12.52
CA ALA A 178 30.22 -6.27 -13.42
C ALA A 178 31.23 -5.18 -13.07
N GLU A 179 32.54 -5.47 -13.16
CA GLU A 179 33.61 -4.55 -12.78
C GLU A 179 33.50 -3.20 -13.52
N GLU A 180 33.06 -3.19 -14.78
CA GLU A 180 32.88 -1.96 -15.56
C GLU A 180 31.75 -1.04 -15.06
N ASN A 181 30.80 -1.56 -14.28
CA ASN A 181 29.62 -0.84 -13.80
C ASN A 181 29.52 -0.82 -12.26
N GLU A 182 30.60 -1.20 -11.57
CA GLU A 182 30.60 -1.32 -10.11
C GLU A 182 30.28 0.03 -9.46
N THR A 183 29.32 0.03 -8.54
CA THR A 183 28.93 1.23 -7.80
C THR A 183 29.75 1.39 -6.55
N ILE A 184 30.16 2.62 -6.25
CA ILE A 184 30.88 2.94 -5.02
C ILE A 184 29.87 3.23 -3.90
N LEU A 185 29.98 2.52 -2.78
CA LEU A 185 29.18 2.80 -1.59
C LEU A 185 29.55 4.18 -1.02
N LYS A 186 28.55 5.06 -0.88
CA LYS A 186 28.75 6.39 -0.26
C LYS A 186 29.03 6.31 1.24
N HIS A 187 28.59 5.24 1.89
CA HIS A 187 28.95 4.92 3.26
C HIS A 187 29.87 3.72 3.21
N GLU A 188 31.18 3.95 3.41
CA GLU A 188 32.15 2.87 3.59
C GLU A 188 31.71 2.03 4.78
N VAL A 189 31.24 0.84 4.47
CA VAL A 189 31.08 -0.22 5.46
C VAL A 189 32.32 -1.09 5.33
N ASN A 190 32.95 -1.42 6.46
CA ASN A 190 34.26 -2.09 6.59
C ASN A 190 34.38 -3.41 5.78
N GLY A 191 34.45 -3.35 4.46
CA GLY A 191 34.49 -4.51 3.57
C GLY A 191 33.29 -5.47 3.68
N GLU A 192 32.16 -5.04 4.26
CA GLU A 192 30.96 -5.88 4.40
C GLU A 192 29.92 -5.57 3.33
N SER A 193 29.14 -6.58 2.94
CA SER A 193 28.03 -6.40 1.99
C SER A 193 26.91 -5.57 2.62
N PHE A 194 26.06 -4.96 1.77
CA PHE A 194 24.91 -4.21 2.24
C PHE A 194 23.91 -5.11 2.99
N GLU A 195 23.74 -6.35 2.52
CA GLU A 195 22.93 -7.37 3.18
C GLU A 195 23.46 -7.68 4.59
N ASP A 196 24.76 -7.93 4.74
CA ASP A 196 25.39 -8.19 6.04
C ASP A 196 25.24 -7.00 7.01
N PHE A 197 25.37 -5.78 6.50
CA PHE A 197 25.17 -4.57 7.28
C PHE A 197 23.73 -4.49 7.83
N LEU A 198 22.72 -4.78 7.00
CA LEU A 198 21.31 -4.80 7.42
C LEU A 198 21.03 -5.92 8.43
N GLU A 199 21.56 -7.13 8.20
CA GLU A 199 21.42 -8.26 9.12
C GLU A 199 22.03 -7.93 10.51
N LYS A 200 23.17 -7.24 10.55
CA LYS A 200 23.78 -6.74 11.80
C LYS A 200 22.93 -5.67 12.49
N LYS A 201 22.30 -4.76 11.73
CA LYS A 201 21.36 -3.76 12.27
C LYS A 201 20.14 -4.43 12.90
N PHE A 202 19.59 -5.47 12.27
CA PHE A 202 18.50 -6.27 12.85
C PHE A 202 18.93 -6.89 14.18
N THR A 203 20.08 -7.55 14.22
CA THR A 203 20.59 -8.13 15.48
C THR A 203 20.85 -7.10 16.57
N HIS A 204 21.31 -5.89 16.23
CA HIS A 204 21.45 -4.80 17.20
C HIS A 204 20.09 -4.38 17.80
N LEU A 205 19.07 -4.26 16.96
CA LEU A 205 17.72 -3.90 17.41
C LEU A 205 17.09 -5.00 18.28
N GLU A 206 17.31 -6.27 17.93
CA GLU A 206 16.89 -7.42 18.76
C GLU A 206 17.50 -7.37 20.17
N VAL A 207 18.80 -7.09 20.27
CA VAL A 207 19.50 -7.01 21.57
C VAL A 207 19.00 -5.82 22.39
N ARG A 208 18.73 -4.68 21.75
CA ARG A 208 18.36 -3.44 22.44
C ARG A 208 16.91 -3.40 22.89
N TRP A 209 16.00 -3.94 22.08
CA TRP A 209 14.55 -3.82 22.28
C TRP A 209 13.90 -5.14 22.72
N GLY A 210 14.69 -6.21 22.78
CA GLY A 210 14.22 -7.57 22.95
C GLY A 210 13.78 -8.17 21.63
N LYS A 211 14.17 -9.42 21.38
CA LYS A 211 13.90 -10.12 20.12
C LYS A 211 12.41 -10.16 19.80
N LYS A 212 11.55 -10.44 20.80
CA LYS A 212 10.09 -10.52 20.63
C LYS A 212 9.46 -9.16 20.33
N GLY A 213 9.92 -8.10 21.00
CA GLY A 213 9.54 -6.71 20.72
C GLY A 213 9.81 -6.31 19.29
N PHE A 214 11.09 -6.41 18.91
CA PHE A 214 11.51 -6.04 17.57
C PHE A 214 10.87 -6.92 16.49
N SER A 215 10.77 -8.24 16.70
CA SER A 215 10.16 -9.14 15.72
C SER A 215 8.70 -8.77 15.47
N ARG A 216 7.92 -8.46 16.51
CA ARG A 216 6.51 -8.09 16.36
C ARG A 216 6.34 -6.82 15.53
N LEU A 217 7.11 -5.77 15.84
CA LEU A 217 7.13 -4.53 15.05
C LEU A 217 7.55 -4.80 13.59
N ALA A 218 8.63 -5.55 13.39
CA ALA A 218 9.14 -5.87 12.06
C ALA A 218 8.14 -6.68 11.22
N CYS A 219 7.41 -7.62 11.84
CA CYS A 219 6.36 -8.40 11.19
C CYS A 219 5.19 -7.52 10.73
N TYR A 220 4.72 -6.58 11.56
CA TYR A 220 3.65 -5.66 11.15
C TYR A 220 4.06 -4.78 9.98
N ILE A 221 5.26 -4.20 10.00
CA ILE A 221 5.76 -3.38 8.88
C ILE A 221 5.91 -4.23 7.61
N THR A 222 6.36 -5.48 7.75
CA THR A 222 6.59 -6.39 6.61
C THR A 222 5.30 -6.88 5.97
N LEU A 223 4.29 -7.22 6.78
CA LEU A 223 3.03 -7.78 6.29
C LEU A 223 1.97 -6.73 5.96
N SER A 224 2.23 -5.45 6.26
CA SER A 224 1.42 -4.34 5.74
C SER A 224 1.65 -4.14 4.24
N GLU A 225 0.57 -4.08 3.46
CA GLU A 225 0.64 -3.94 1.99
C GLU A 225 1.27 -2.61 1.58
N TYR A 226 0.74 -1.50 2.13
CA TYR A 226 1.22 -0.16 1.83
C TYR A 226 1.73 0.60 3.07
N GLY A 227 2.11 -0.09 4.14
CA GLY A 227 2.61 0.52 5.37
C GLY A 227 1.51 0.80 6.38
N LEU A 228 1.90 1.21 7.58
CA LEU A 228 0.99 1.52 8.70
C LEU A 228 1.34 2.90 9.27
N SER A 229 0.35 3.64 9.77
CA SER A 229 0.62 4.89 10.48
C SER A 229 1.25 4.61 11.85
N GLU A 230 1.86 5.64 12.45
CA GLU A 230 2.39 5.54 13.82
C GLU A 230 1.29 5.17 14.84
N THR A 231 0.06 5.64 14.63
CA THR A 231 -1.09 5.31 15.49
C THR A 231 -1.56 3.87 15.31
N GLU A 232 -1.62 3.38 14.06
CA GLU A 232 -2.01 2.00 13.76
C GLU A 232 -0.97 0.99 14.30
N LEU A 233 0.32 1.30 14.16
CA LEU A 233 1.38 0.49 14.79
C LEU A 233 1.28 0.51 16.31
N LEU A 234 0.95 1.66 16.90
CA LEU A 234 0.81 1.78 18.35
C LEU A 234 -0.37 0.96 18.87
N GLU A 235 -1.50 0.99 18.18
CA GLU A 235 -2.69 0.18 18.51
C GLU A 235 -2.39 -1.33 18.45
N LEU A 236 -1.62 -1.77 17.45
CA LEU A 236 -1.21 -3.17 17.31
C LEU A 236 -0.20 -3.65 18.37
N LEU A 237 0.63 -2.75 18.88
CA LEU A 237 1.77 -3.07 19.75
C LEU A 237 1.51 -2.73 21.22
N MET A 238 0.52 -1.90 21.52
CA MET A 238 0.13 -1.56 22.87
C MET A 238 -0.93 -2.58 23.35
N PRO A 239 -0.69 -3.29 24.46
CA PRO A 239 -1.72 -4.14 25.05
C PRO A 239 -2.83 -3.26 25.64
N VAL A 240 -4.08 -3.71 25.49
CA VAL A 240 -5.27 -2.97 25.94
C VAL A 240 -5.82 -3.52 27.27
N ASP A 241 -5.33 -4.69 27.69
CA ASP A 241 -5.96 -5.49 28.75
C ASP A 241 -5.74 -4.95 30.17
N ASP A 242 -4.63 -4.25 30.42
CA ASP A 242 -4.29 -3.72 31.75
C ASP A 242 -3.57 -2.36 31.65
N PRO A 243 -4.25 -1.24 31.99
CA PRO A 243 -3.66 0.10 31.93
C PRO A 243 -2.57 0.35 32.99
N GLU A 244 -2.48 -0.48 34.05
CA GLU A 244 -1.45 -0.39 35.08
C GLU A 244 -0.24 -1.31 34.82
N ALA A 245 -0.33 -2.21 33.83
CA ALA A 245 0.75 -3.12 33.50
C ALA A 245 2.00 -2.37 33.04
N MET A 246 3.16 -2.73 33.61
CA MET A 246 4.44 -2.20 33.16
C MET A 246 4.75 -2.72 31.75
N LEU A 247 4.80 -1.80 30.79
CA LEU A 247 5.05 -2.14 29.39
C LEU A 247 6.54 -2.37 29.13
N GLU A 248 6.90 -3.62 28.90
CA GLU A 248 8.26 -4.03 28.53
C GLU A 248 8.34 -4.43 27.06
N THR A 249 9.30 -3.85 26.33
CA THR A 249 9.51 -4.16 24.91
C THR A 249 9.99 -5.59 24.70
N GLU A 250 10.69 -6.16 25.68
CA GLU A 250 11.10 -7.58 25.65
C GLU A 250 9.91 -8.54 25.54
N ASN A 251 8.74 -8.14 26.03
CA ASN A 251 7.53 -8.96 25.99
C ASN A 251 6.70 -8.76 24.71
N GLY A 252 7.13 -7.88 23.81
CA GLY A 252 6.39 -7.58 22.58
C GLY A 252 5.57 -6.29 22.63
N ASN A 253 5.64 -5.54 23.73
CA ASN A 253 4.73 -4.43 24.01
C ASN A 253 5.43 -3.08 23.87
N PHE A 254 4.79 -2.13 23.19
CA PHE A 254 5.31 -0.78 23.04
C PHE A 254 4.32 0.25 23.61
N CYS A 255 4.86 1.24 24.32
CA CYS A 255 4.15 2.47 24.60
C CYS A 255 4.58 3.54 23.58
N PHE A 256 3.90 4.68 23.57
CA PHE A 256 4.22 5.77 22.64
C PHE A 256 5.72 6.17 22.69
N SER A 257 6.29 6.27 23.89
CA SER A 257 7.69 6.70 24.06
C SER A 257 8.70 5.67 23.54
N SER A 258 8.45 4.37 23.75
CA SER A 258 9.33 3.31 23.25
C SER A 258 9.19 3.16 21.73
N LEU A 259 7.96 3.22 21.20
CA LEU A 259 7.71 3.19 19.76
C LEU A 259 8.39 4.37 19.06
N LYS A 260 8.27 5.59 19.60
CA LYS A 260 8.91 6.76 19.00
C LYS A 260 10.44 6.67 19.01
N LYS A 261 11.00 6.11 20.08
CA LYS A 261 12.45 5.94 20.24
C LYS A 261 13.01 4.88 19.29
N ILE A 262 12.34 3.73 19.13
CA ILE A 262 12.76 2.72 18.14
C ILE A 262 12.56 3.22 16.70
N HIS A 263 11.47 3.94 16.42
CA HIS A 263 11.23 4.56 15.11
C HIS A 263 12.39 5.49 14.70
N ASN A 264 12.84 6.36 15.62
CA ASN A 264 13.98 7.24 15.39
C ASN A 264 15.30 6.47 15.15
N GLU A 265 15.52 5.37 15.87
CA GLU A 265 16.69 4.51 15.69
C GLU A 265 16.66 3.76 14.35
N MET A 266 15.46 3.38 13.89
CA MET A 266 15.22 2.71 12.63
C MET A 266 15.14 3.66 11.42
N LYS A 267 15.40 4.96 11.58
CA LYS A 267 15.29 5.98 10.50
C LYS A 267 16.05 5.63 9.21
N PHE A 268 17.14 4.87 9.32
CA PHE A 268 17.86 4.38 8.14
C PHE A 268 17.13 3.23 7.42
N LEU A 269 16.46 2.36 8.18
CA LEU A 269 15.73 1.19 7.70
C LEU A 269 14.32 1.55 7.21
N LEU A 270 13.75 2.64 7.72
CA LEU A 270 12.38 3.05 7.44
C LEU A 270 12.32 4.27 6.52
N ARG A 271 11.18 4.41 5.86
CA ARG A 271 10.79 5.61 5.12
C ARG A 271 9.34 5.94 5.46
N ASP A 272 9.09 7.24 5.54
CA ASP A 272 7.73 7.77 5.63
C ASP A 272 7.22 8.04 4.21
N LYS A 273 5.97 7.66 3.94
CA LYS A 273 5.28 8.02 2.71
C LYS A 273 3.89 8.54 3.00
N ILE A 274 3.36 9.36 2.10
CA ILE A 274 2.00 9.89 2.23
C ILE A 274 1.10 9.12 1.27
N MET A 275 0.03 8.53 1.79
CA MET A 275 -1.02 7.90 1.01
C MET A 275 -2.38 8.23 1.62
N SER A 276 -3.32 8.66 0.78
CA SER A 276 -4.70 8.98 1.20
C SER A 276 -4.75 9.91 2.42
N GLY A 277 -3.91 10.95 2.44
CA GLY A 277 -3.83 11.94 3.54
C GLY A 277 -3.06 11.48 4.78
N LYS A 278 -2.71 10.20 4.90
CA LYS A 278 -1.98 9.65 6.06
C LYS A 278 -0.49 9.50 5.80
N VAL A 279 0.31 9.69 6.84
CA VAL A 279 1.74 9.33 6.85
C VAL A 279 1.86 7.87 7.27
N LEU A 280 2.39 7.03 6.37
CA LEU A 280 2.58 5.61 6.56
C LEU A 280 4.08 5.29 6.64
N ILE A 281 4.41 4.38 7.56
CA ILE A 281 5.75 3.87 7.81
C ILE A 281 5.93 2.58 7.01
N GLN A 282 7.03 2.50 6.25
CA GLN A 282 7.42 1.30 5.49
C GLN A 282 8.91 1.04 5.58
N TRP A 283 9.31 -0.19 5.25
CA TRP A 283 10.69 -0.49 4.94
C TRP A 283 11.20 0.39 3.79
N ARG A 284 12.37 0.98 3.99
CA ARG A 284 13.11 1.69 2.95
C ARG A 284 13.71 0.72 1.94
N TYR A 285 14.19 -0.42 2.43
CA TYR A 285 14.86 -1.43 1.63
C TYR A 285 14.02 -2.71 1.61
N PRO A 286 13.66 -3.24 0.43
CA PRO A 286 12.90 -4.50 0.32
C PRO A 286 13.56 -5.67 1.06
N TYR A 287 14.90 -5.70 1.12
CA TYR A 287 15.65 -6.72 1.85
C TYR A 287 15.30 -6.81 3.35
N CYS A 288 14.85 -5.71 3.98
CA CYS A 288 14.39 -5.77 5.37
C CYS A 288 13.15 -6.66 5.55
N ALA A 289 12.27 -6.70 4.56
CA ALA A 289 11.13 -7.63 4.54
C ALA A 289 11.62 -9.08 4.38
N GLU A 290 12.61 -9.33 3.53
CA GLU A 290 13.22 -10.68 3.36
C GLU A 290 13.85 -11.19 4.67
N ILE A 291 14.62 -10.34 5.37
CA ILE A 291 15.20 -10.69 6.68
C ILE A 291 14.08 -11.04 7.67
N THR A 292 13.05 -10.20 7.75
CA THR A 292 11.91 -10.42 8.66
C THR A 292 11.23 -11.75 8.35
N HIS A 293 10.95 -12.02 7.07
CA HIS A 293 10.29 -13.24 6.63
C HIS A 293 11.11 -14.49 6.95
N LYS A 294 12.43 -14.42 6.81
CA LYS A 294 13.34 -15.51 7.14
C LYS A 294 13.50 -15.74 8.64
N ARG A 295 13.51 -14.67 9.44
CA ARG A 295 13.84 -14.73 10.88
C ARG A 295 12.63 -14.95 11.80
N TYR A 296 11.45 -14.44 11.42
CA TYR A 296 10.33 -14.30 12.36
C TYR A 296 8.98 -14.79 11.85
N LEU A 297 8.83 -15.06 10.54
CA LEU A 297 7.54 -15.43 9.97
C LEU A 297 7.47 -16.92 9.63
N ASP A 298 6.35 -17.52 10.01
CA ASP A 298 5.86 -18.84 9.65
C ASP A 298 4.38 -18.73 9.27
N ALA A 299 3.75 -19.82 8.83
CA ALA A 299 2.37 -19.79 8.36
C ALA A 299 1.37 -19.31 9.43
N ASP A 300 1.60 -19.65 10.70
CA ASP A 300 0.69 -19.31 11.79
C ASP A 300 0.83 -17.85 12.22
N SER A 301 2.06 -17.37 12.36
CA SER A 301 2.35 -15.97 12.65
C SER A 301 1.91 -15.03 11.52
N ILE A 302 2.08 -15.42 10.25
CA ILE A 302 1.55 -14.65 9.11
C ILE A 302 0.04 -14.47 9.24
N ARG A 303 -0.70 -15.57 9.50
CA ARG A 303 -2.15 -15.54 9.70
C ARG A 303 -2.55 -14.63 10.86
N ALA A 304 -1.89 -14.78 12.00
CA ALA A 304 -2.17 -13.97 13.20
C ALA A 304 -1.93 -12.48 12.97
N ILE A 305 -0.86 -12.12 12.26
CA ILE A 305 -0.54 -10.71 11.94
C ILE A 305 -1.55 -10.14 10.94
N HIS A 306 -1.94 -10.87 9.89
CA HIS A 306 -2.98 -10.41 8.98
C HIS A 306 -4.34 -10.24 9.68
N CYS A 307 -4.68 -11.10 10.64
CA CYS A 307 -5.87 -10.95 11.48
C CYS A 307 -5.79 -9.68 12.34
N ALA A 308 -4.65 -9.42 12.99
CA ALA A 308 -4.49 -8.22 13.79
C ALA A 308 -4.58 -6.92 12.94
N ILE A 309 -3.98 -6.91 11.74
CA ILE A 309 -4.07 -5.76 10.84
C ILE A 309 -5.51 -5.58 10.31
N SER A 310 -6.23 -6.66 10.00
CA SER A 310 -7.62 -6.56 9.54
C SER A 310 -8.55 -5.96 10.59
N ASN A 311 -8.28 -6.20 11.89
CA ASN A 311 -9.04 -5.61 12.99
C ASN A 311 -8.88 -4.09 13.10
N ILE A 312 -7.76 -3.52 12.66
CA ILE A 312 -7.60 -2.04 12.61
C ILE A 312 -8.56 -1.42 11.59
N PHE A 313 -8.76 -2.11 10.46
CA PHE A 313 -9.63 -1.61 9.39
C PHE A 313 -11.11 -1.76 9.71
N PHE A 314 -11.44 -2.69 10.60
CA PHE A 314 -12.79 -2.94 11.08
C PHE A 314 -12.74 -3.09 12.60
N PRO A 315 -12.67 -1.96 13.33
CA PRO A 315 -12.85 -1.98 14.78
C PRO A 315 -14.16 -2.72 15.04
N THR A 316 -14.11 -3.79 15.83
CA THR A 316 -15.32 -4.45 16.27
C THR A 316 -16.03 -3.48 17.21
N ASP A 317 -17.17 -2.93 16.80
CA ASP A 317 -18.11 -2.17 17.65
C ASP A 317 -18.78 -3.08 18.73
N ASN A 318 -18.07 -4.10 19.19
CA ASN A 318 -18.56 -5.14 20.09
C ASN A 318 -18.12 -4.86 21.52
N GLU A 319 -18.48 -3.71 22.09
CA GLU A 319 -18.58 -3.56 23.56
C GLU A 319 -19.74 -2.66 24.02
N GLU A 320 -20.37 -1.84 23.15
CA GLU A 320 -21.44 -0.93 23.61
C GLU A 320 -22.87 -1.39 23.26
N ASN A 321 -23.05 -2.40 22.39
CA ASN A 321 -24.39 -2.80 21.92
C ASN A 321 -25.01 -4.02 22.65
N GLU A 322 -24.31 -4.66 23.59
CA GLU A 322 -24.86 -5.82 24.32
C GLU A 322 -25.58 -5.44 25.64
N GLU A 323 -25.55 -4.18 26.08
CA GLU A 323 -26.20 -3.77 27.34
C GLU A 323 -27.59 -3.09 27.17
N GLU A 324 -28.08 -2.83 25.96
CA GLU A 324 -29.35 -2.11 25.74
C GLU A 324 -30.55 -2.94 25.22
N GLU A 325 -30.47 -4.27 25.11
CA GLU A 325 -31.63 -5.12 24.75
C GLU A 325 -32.26 -5.84 25.97
N GLY A 326 -32.46 -5.09 27.06
CA GLY A 326 -32.95 -5.63 28.34
C GLY A 326 -34.12 -4.88 28.97
N TYR A 327 -34.99 -4.22 28.21
CA TYR A 327 -36.26 -3.68 28.74
C TYR A 327 -37.44 -3.96 27.81
N GLU A 328 -38.07 -5.13 27.99
CA GLU A 328 -39.38 -5.45 27.45
C GLU A 328 -40.44 -4.46 27.99
N ASN A 329 -41.04 -3.67 27.10
CA ASN A 329 -42.30 -2.98 27.37
C ASN A 329 -43.45 -3.98 27.25
N ASN A 330 -44.01 -4.37 28.39
CA ASN A 330 -45.31 -5.03 28.50
C ASN A 330 -46.44 -4.00 28.33
N GLU A 331 -47.23 -4.11 27.26
CA GLU A 331 -48.62 -3.63 27.24
C GLU A 331 -49.59 -4.75 26.82
N SER A 332 -50.28 -5.25 27.84
CA SER A 332 -51.67 -5.74 27.92
C SER A 332 -52.33 -6.40 26.70
N SER A 333 -52.68 -7.68 26.87
CA SER A 333 -53.99 -8.19 26.47
C SER A 333 -54.44 -9.32 27.40
N GLU A 334 -55.60 -9.13 28.03
CA GLU A 334 -56.31 -10.07 28.90
C GLU A 334 -56.71 -11.36 28.16
N LYS A 335 -56.58 -12.53 28.82
CA LYS A 335 -57.71 -13.44 29.13
C LYS A 335 -57.27 -14.79 29.74
N ASP A 336 -57.94 -15.10 30.85
CA ASP A 336 -58.48 -16.38 31.30
C ASP A 336 -57.60 -17.58 31.73
N VAL A 337 -57.68 -17.83 33.05
CA VAL A 337 -58.03 -19.09 33.77
C VAL A 337 -57.10 -20.32 33.63
N SER A 338 -56.33 -20.62 34.68
CA SER A 338 -56.57 -21.72 35.67
C SER A 338 -55.28 -22.18 36.38
N ASP A 339 -55.37 -22.35 37.71
CA ASP A 339 -54.71 -23.35 38.59
C ASP A 339 -53.19 -23.61 38.43
N ASP A 340 -52.32 -23.70 39.44
CA ASP A 340 -52.49 -24.18 40.80
C ASP A 340 -51.14 -23.99 41.57
N LYS A 341 -51.24 -23.68 42.88
CA LYS A 341 -50.33 -24.03 44.01
C LYS A 341 -48.82 -23.66 44.06
N LYS A 342 -48.55 -22.82 45.10
CA LYS A 342 -47.54 -22.94 46.20
C LYS A 342 -46.05 -23.03 45.80
N SER A 343 -45.12 -22.23 46.32
CA SER A 343 -44.81 -22.01 47.76
C SER A 343 -43.83 -20.82 47.92
N VAL A 344 -44.11 -19.79 48.74
CA VAL A 344 -43.69 -19.62 50.16
C VAL A 344 -42.23 -19.13 50.36
N ILE A 345 -42.12 -17.87 50.81
CA ILE A 345 -41.14 -17.26 51.77
C ILE A 345 -39.72 -16.99 51.20
N SER A 346 -39.14 -15.78 51.25
CA SER A 346 -39.10 -14.82 52.36
C SER A 346 -38.94 -13.36 51.90
N GLN A 347 -39.80 -12.49 52.42
CA GLN A 347 -39.53 -11.09 52.74
C GLN A 347 -38.44 -11.06 53.85
N THR A 348 -37.67 -10.04 54.18
CA THR A 348 -37.92 -8.59 54.25
C THR A 348 -36.59 -7.96 54.66
N LEU A 349 -36.28 -6.74 54.21
CA LEU A 349 -35.93 -5.63 55.10
C LEU A 349 -36.04 -4.31 54.29
N LYS A 350 -37.24 -3.74 54.43
CA LYS A 350 -37.63 -2.33 54.39
C LYS A 350 -36.77 -1.53 55.41
N GLU A 351 -36.54 -0.22 55.36
CA GLU A 351 -37.28 0.92 54.77
C GLU A 351 -36.45 2.22 55.00
N LYS A 352 -36.65 3.21 54.11
CA LYS A 352 -36.68 4.68 54.34
C LYS A 352 -35.33 5.40 54.59
N GLU A 353 -35.05 6.57 54.01
CA GLU A 353 -35.93 7.75 53.84
C GLU A 353 -35.75 8.48 52.48
N LYS A 354 -36.87 8.89 51.89
CA LYS A 354 -37.06 10.07 51.02
C LYS A 354 -36.99 11.31 51.94
N GLU A 355 -36.57 12.52 51.57
CA GLU A 355 -37.07 13.36 50.48
C GLU A 355 -36.32 14.71 50.55
N LYS A 356 -35.87 15.27 49.42
CA LYS A 356 -35.94 16.71 49.12
C LYS A 356 -35.63 16.96 47.64
N GLU A 357 -36.59 17.60 46.98
CA GLU A 357 -36.69 17.85 45.54
C GLU A 357 -35.65 18.86 44.99
N LYS A 358 -35.36 18.64 43.70
CA LYS A 358 -35.15 19.62 42.60
C LYS A 358 -34.12 20.73 42.81
N ASP A 359 -32.98 20.57 42.15
CA ASP A 359 -32.67 21.38 40.96
C ASP A 359 -31.60 20.70 40.10
N ASN A 360 -31.99 20.41 38.85
CA ASN A 360 -31.14 19.85 37.79
C ASN A 360 -30.44 20.99 37.05
N SER A 361 -29.11 20.98 37.01
CA SER A 361 -28.33 21.13 35.77
C SER A 361 -26.82 21.04 36.07
N SER A 362 -26.25 19.84 36.01
CA SER A 362 -24.79 19.67 35.95
C SER A 362 -24.38 19.34 34.52
N ILE A 363 -23.56 20.24 33.99
CA ILE A 363 -22.94 20.28 32.67
C ILE A 363 -22.15 19.00 32.40
N SER A 364 -22.66 18.16 31.50
CA SER A 364 -21.88 17.14 30.81
C SER A 364 -21.16 17.79 29.63
N ARG A 365 -19.83 17.77 29.68
CA ARG A 365 -18.96 18.19 28.58
C ARG A 365 -19.09 17.17 27.45
N LYS A 366 -19.84 17.52 26.41
CA LYS A 366 -19.70 16.92 25.08
C LYS A 366 -18.25 17.11 24.64
N SER A 367 -17.50 16.02 24.48
CA SER A 367 -16.29 16.02 23.67
C SER A 367 -16.72 16.20 22.21
N SER A 368 -16.57 17.42 21.74
CA SER A 368 -16.73 17.78 20.33
C SER A 368 -15.73 16.98 19.49
N ALA A 369 -16.24 16.21 18.54
CA ALA A 369 -15.49 15.79 17.37
C ALA A 369 -14.78 17.01 16.78
N HIS A 370 -13.46 16.93 16.60
CA HIS A 370 -12.74 17.87 15.75
C HIS A 370 -12.92 17.41 14.29
N PRO A 371 -13.59 18.20 13.43
CA PRO A 371 -13.58 17.98 12.01
C PRO A 371 -12.37 18.72 11.43
N ASN A 372 -11.41 17.99 10.88
CA ASN A 372 -10.46 18.47 9.89
C ASN A 372 -9.82 17.22 9.28
N ASP A 373 -10.63 16.44 8.58
CA ASP A 373 -10.14 15.44 7.66
C ASP A 373 -10.79 15.75 6.32
N ASP A 374 -10.06 16.49 5.47
CA ASP A 374 -10.36 16.67 4.04
C ASP A 374 -10.05 15.36 3.28
N THR A 375 -10.54 14.25 3.82
CA THR A 375 -10.63 12.96 3.15
C THR A 375 -12.01 12.90 2.55
N SER A 376 -12.13 12.53 1.28
CA SER A 376 -13.41 12.29 0.62
C SER A 376 -14.12 11.09 1.25
N THR A 377 -14.75 11.31 2.41
CA THR A 377 -15.59 10.33 3.09
C THR A 377 -16.96 10.31 2.41
N PHE A 378 -17.31 9.14 1.89
CA PHE A 378 -18.60 8.91 1.25
C PHE A 378 -19.67 8.77 2.34
N TYR A 379 -20.70 9.61 2.27
CA TYR A 379 -21.85 9.56 3.18
C TYR A 379 -23.02 8.84 2.48
N ASN A 380 -23.48 7.72 3.02
CA ASN A 380 -24.71 7.05 2.56
C ASN A 380 -25.81 7.22 3.63
N PRO A 381 -26.95 7.88 3.35
CA PRO A 381 -27.95 8.22 4.38
C PRO A 381 -28.79 7.05 4.92
N MET A 382 -28.52 5.80 4.52
CA MET A 382 -29.35 4.63 4.86
C MET A 382 -28.60 3.49 5.55
N ALA A 383 -27.29 3.58 5.73
CA ALA A 383 -26.49 2.62 6.49
C ALA A 383 -25.83 3.36 7.64
N ALA A 384 -25.93 2.81 8.85
CA ALA A 384 -25.26 3.36 10.02
C ALA A 384 -23.74 3.47 9.76
N ASP A 385 -23.20 4.68 9.91
CA ASP A 385 -21.87 5.04 10.42
C ASP A 385 -20.58 4.35 9.93
N VAL A 386 -20.53 3.73 8.76
CA VAL A 386 -19.24 3.23 8.19
C VAL A 386 -18.85 3.97 6.90
N SER A 387 -18.00 4.99 7.04
CA SER A 387 -17.33 5.60 5.88
C SER A 387 -16.06 4.82 5.51
N TYR A 388 -16.04 4.17 4.34
CA TYR A 388 -14.84 3.49 3.85
C TYR A 388 -13.85 4.48 3.24
N SER A 389 -12.61 4.49 3.75
CA SER A 389 -11.51 5.18 3.09
C SER A 389 -11.03 4.40 1.86
N MET A 390 -10.37 5.09 0.92
CA MET A 390 -9.68 4.46 -0.22
C MET A 390 -8.81 3.28 0.24
N ARG A 391 -8.03 3.52 1.31
CA ARG A 391 -7.10 2.55 1.87
C ARG A 391 -7.81 1.37 2.53
N HIS A 392 -8.96 1.60 3.17
CA HIS A 392 -9.79 0.51 3.71
C HIS A 392 -10.20 -0.44 2.59
N VAL A 393 -10.69 0.09 1.47
CA VAL A 393 -11.09 -0.74 0.33
C VAL A 393 -9.89 -1.43 -0.34
N GLU A 394 -8.74 -0.77 -0.46
CA GLU A 394 -7.58 -1.33 -1.16
C GLU A 394 -6.83 -2.41 -0.37
N GLU A 395 -6.76 -2.31 0.97
CA GLU A 395 -5.91 -3.19 1.79
C GLU A 395 -6.71 -4.22 2.60
N SER A 396 -7.92 -3.88 3.07
CA SER A 396 -8.56 -4.69 4.12
C SER A 396 -8.93 -6.11 3.67
N TRP A 397 -9.41 -6.28 2.42
CA TRP A 397 -9.74 -7.58 1.84
C TRP A 397 -8.50 -8.48 1.70
N HIS A 398 -7.32 -7.91 1.43
CA HIS A 398 -6.07 -8.66 1.38
C HIS A 398 -5.78 -9.30 2.75
N HIS A 399 -5.89 -8.51 3.82
CA HIS A 399 -5.66 -8.99 5.18
C HIS A 399 -6.72 -10.00 5.64
N LEU A 400 -8.00 -9.77 5.32
CA LEU A 400 -9.08 -10.71 5.61
C LEU A 400 -8.91 -12.05 4.88
N MET A 401 -8.49 -12.02 3.61
CA MET A 401 -8.26 -13.24 2.84
C MET A 401 -7.08 -14.05 3.41
N ARG A 402 -6.05 -13.37 3.96
CA ARG A 402 -4.87 -14.02 4.54
C ARG A 402 -4.98 -14.34 6.03
N SER A 403 -6.05 -13.91 6.70
CA SER A 403 -6.32 -14.27 8.10
C SER A 403 -6.95 -15.65 8.26
N ASP A 404 -7.32 -16.33 7.16
CA ASP A 404 -8.02 -17.63 7.15
C ASP A 404 -9.39 -17.60 7.86
N ASP A 405 -9.90 -16.39 8.14
CA ASP A 405 -11.22 -16.16 8.73
C ASP A 405 -12.22 -15.93 7.60
N MET A 406 -12.65 -17.04 7.00
CA MET A 406 -13.54 -17.02 5.85
C MET A 406 -14.93 -16.45 6.17
N ASP A 407 -15.37 -16.53 7.41
CA ASP A 407 -16.67 -16.01 7.82
C ASP A 407 -16.60 -14.49 7.91
N LYS A 408 -15.57 -13.94 8.57
CA LYS A 408 -15.33 -12.50 8.61
C LYS A 408 -15.07 -11.93 7.21
N PHE A 409 -14.29 -12.62 6.36
CA PHE A 409 -14.08 -12.20 4.98
C PHE A 409 -15.39 -12.14 4.18
N LYS A 410 -16.24 -13.16 4.28
CA LYS A 410 -17.54 -13.17 3.60
C LYS A 410 -18.43 -12.05 4.10
N GLN A 411 -18.55 -11.90 5.42
CA GLN A 411 -19.45 -10.92 6.03
C GLN A 411 -19.02 -9.49 5.69
N ILE A 412 -17.72 -9.19 5.76
CA ILE A 412 -17.21 -7.83 5.65
C ILE A 412 -16.94 -7.41 4.20
N ALA A 413 -16.40 -8.29 3.36
CA ALA A 413 -15.92 -7.92 2.03
C ALA A 413 -16.78 -8.46 0.86
N VAL A 414 -17.36 -9.65 0.99
CA VAL A 414 -18.04 -10.33 -0.13
C VAL A 414 -19.56 -10.13 -0.12
N CYS A 415 -20.18 -10.20 1.05
CA CYS A 415 -21.63 -10.12 1.24
C CYS A 415 -22.08 -8.73 1.75
N ASN A 416 -21.14 -7.79 1.92
CA ASN A 416 -21.43 -6.42 2.33
C ASN A 416 -21.62 -5.53 1.11
N PHE A 417 -22.87 -5.17 0.84
CA PHE A 417 -23.22 -4.34 -0.31
C PHE A 417 -22.61 -2.94 -0.23
N ASP A 418 -22.52 -2.34 0.96
CA ASP A 418 -21.92 -1.01 1.13
C ASP A 418 -20.41 -1.03 0.86
N PHE A 419 -19.70 -2.07 1.33
CA PHE A 419 -18.28 -2.25 1.02
C PHE A 419 -18.05 -2.43 -0.49
N LEU A 420 -18.85 -3.29 -1.14
CA LEU A 420 -18.77 -3.51 -2.58
C LEU A 420 -19.11 -2.26 -3.40
N LEU A 421 -20.12 -1.50 -2.97
CA LEU A 421 -20.46 -0.22 -3.58
C LEU A 421 -19.34 0.79 -3.40
N ALA A 422 -18.76 0.91 -2.21
CA ALA A 422 -17.62 1.77 -1.96
C ALA A 422 -16.45 1.38 -2.86
N ALA A 423 -16.16 0.09 -2.99
CA ALA A 423 -15.15 -0.43 -3.91
C ALA A 423 -15.43 0.01 -5.35
N VAL A 424 -16.61 -0.26 -5.89
CA VAL A 424 -16.94 0.14 -7.27
C VAL A 424 -16.91 1.67 -7.45
N SER A 425 -17.34 2.43 -6.43
CA SER A 425 -17.45 3.89 -6.47
C SER A 425 -16.09 4.57 -6.48
N ILE A 426 -15.18 4.10 -5.63
CA ILE A 426 -13.78 4.53 -5.60
C ILE A 426 -13.17 4.41 -7.00
N TRP A 427 -13.33 3.27 -7.64
CA TRP A 427 -12.81 3.03 -8.99
C TRP A 427 -13.47 3.94 -10.04
N LYS A 428 -14.77 4.24 -9.88
CA LYS A 428 -15.51 5.13 -10.78
C LYS A 428 -15.10 6.59 -10.64
N ILE A 429 -14.79 7.07 -9.44
CA ILE A 429 -14.22 8.41 -9.22
C ILE A 429 -12.83 8.50 -9.81
N GLU A 430 -11.99 7.47 -9.67
CA GLU A 430 -10.68 7.45 -10.32
C GLU A 430 -10.75 7.55 -11.84
N CYS A 431 -11.76 6.93 -12.44
CA CYS A 431 -12.05 7.09 -13.86
C CYS A 431 -12.62 8.48 -14.22
N ASN A 432 -13.28 9.19 -13.29
CA ASN A 432 -14.01 10.46 -13.53
C ASN A 432 -13.28 11.74 -13.07
N SER A 433 -12.33 11.68 -12.14
CA SER A 433 -11.45 12.82 -11.77
C SER A 433 -10.57 13.30 -12.93
N THR A 434 -10.69 12.64 -14.08
CA THR A 434 -10.17 12.98 -15.40
C THR A 434 -10.89 14.15 -16.08
N ASN A 435 -11.99 14.67 -15.52
CA ASN A 435 -12.63 15.92 -15.95
C ASN A 435 -12.19 17.12 -15.09
N CYS A 436 -10.92 17.52 -15.17
CA CYS A 436 -10.53 18.87 -14.77
C CYS A 436 -10.54 19.79 -16.01
N PRO A 437 -11.52 20.71 -16.15
CA PRO A 437 -11.41 21.77 -17.13
C PRO A 437 -10.45 22.85 -16.59
N ASN A 438 -9.38 23.11 -17.34
CA ASN A 438 -8.44 24.22 -17.19
C ASN A 438 -7.40 24.13 -16.06
N LEU A 439 -6.19 23.70 -16.41
CA LEU A 439 -4.96 24.34 -15.92
C LEU A 439 -4.31 25.02 -17.14
N ARG A 440 -4.45 26.35 -17.18
CA ARG A 440 -3.77 27.24 -18.12
C ARG A 440 -2.34 27.50 -17.66
#